data_AF-A0A2G6L1B7-F1
#
_entry.id   AF-A0A2G6L1B7-F1
#
_cell.length_a   1.000
_cell.length_b   1.000
_cell.length_c   1.000
_cell.angle_alpha   90.00
_cell.angle_beta   90.00
_cell.angle_gamma   90.00
#
_symmetry.space_group_name_H-M   'P 1'
#
loop_
_entity.id
_entity.type
_entity.pdbx_description
1 polymer ?
#
loop_
_entity_poly.entity_id
_entity_poly.type
_entity_poly.pdbx_seq_one_letter_code
_entity_poly.pdbx_strand_id
1 'polypeptide(L)'
;MDSWIEQHQGKAYDENGNWASEGQLDQVTLTSWLQDSYYELTPPKSTGKEHFTLERLQPNPEAITAAPADIQRTLCELTAITITESLARHYPDTDEIYVCGGGAYNRLLMKRINSLAKLPTQSTEVLGTPPEWVEALGFAWLAKSCLEGTALDTRAITGATNTCLLGAIHPGKHKP
;
A
#
# COMPACT_ATOMS: atom_id res chain seq x y z
N MET A 1 1.35 9.39 4.99
CA MET A 1 0.44 10.47 4.56
C MET A 1 -0.58 10.77 5.65
N ASP A 2 -1.37 9.79 6.11
CA ASP A 2 -2.40 10.01 7.15
C ASP A 2 -1.84 10.58 8.45
N SER A 3 -0.80 9.97 9.03
CA SER A 3 -0.17 10.50 10.24
C SER A 3 0.33 11.94 10.10
N TRP A 4 0.78 12.32 8.89
CA TRP A 4 1.33 13.65 8.65
C TRP A 4 0.23 14.71 8.57
N ILE A 5 -0.88 14.42 7.87
CA ILE A 5 -2.01 15.34 7.81
C ILE A 5 -2.78 15.42 9.12
N GLU A 6 -2.84 14.33 9.88
CA GLU A 6 -3.40 14.35 11.24
C GLU A 6 -2.62 15.32 12.13
N GLN A 7 -1.29 15.25 12.12
CA GLN A 7 -0.41 16.13 12.89
C GLN A 7 -0.55 17.62 12.51
N HIS A 8 -0.74 17.94 11.22
CA HIS A 8 -0.68 19.32 10.71
C HIS A 8 -2.04 19.98 10.49
N GLN A 9 -3.09 19.21 10.21
CA GLN A 9 -4.44 19.72 9.93
C GLN A 9 -5.52 19.13 10.84
N GLY A 10 -5.21 18.13 11.67
CA GLY A 10 -6.21 17.43 12.50
C GLY A 10 -7.22 16.62 11.68
N LYS A 11 -6.90 16.29 10.42
CA LYS A 11 -7.74 15.47 9.54
C LYS A 11 -7.22 14.04 9.52
N ALA A 12 -8.12 13.06 9.43
CA ALA A 12 -7.76 11.65 9.45
C ALA A 12 -6.96 11.19 8.22
N TYR A 13 -7.20 11.80 7.06
CA TYR A 13 -6.51 11.49 5.81
C TYR A 13 -6.60 12.67 4.83
N ASP A 14 -5.76 12.64 3.79
CA ASP A 14 -5.74 13.64 2.71
C ASP A 14 -6.74 13.27 1.62
N GLU A 15 -7.93 13.86 1.71
CA GLU A 15 -9.04 13.60 0.79
C GLU A 15 -8.62 13.89 -0.67
N ASN A 16 -8.77 12.87 -1.53
CA ASN A 16 -8.35 12.89 -2.94
C ASN A 16 -6.86 13.19 -3.20
N GLY A 17 -6.02 13.32 -2.17
CA GLY A 17 -4.66 13.85 -2.31
C GLY A 17 -4.63 15.36 -2.57
N ASN A 18 -5.64 16.10 -2.12
CA ASN A 18 -5.77 17.54 -2.35
C ASN A 18 -4.62 18.32 -1.73
N TRP A 19 -4.28 18.05 -0.47
CA TRP A 19 -3.21 18.77 0.22
C TRP A 19 -1.83 18.43 -0.36
N ALA A 20 -1.59 17.15 -0.65
CA ALA A 20 -0.39 16.73 -1.38
C ALA A 20 -0.27 17.43 -2.76
N SER A 21 -1.39 17.74 -3.41
CA SER A 21 -1.38 18.40 -4.73
C SER A 21 -1.00 19.89 -4.66
N GLU A 22 -1.17 20.53 -3.51
CA GLU A 22 -0.75 21.91 -3.26
C GLU A 22 0.76 22.03 -3.04
N GLY A 23 1.39 20.95 -2.56
CA GLY A 23 2.82 20.90 -2.27
C GLY A 23 3.70 20.73 -3.52
N GLN A 24 4.95 21.17 -3.38
CA GLN A 24 6.04 20.88 -4.29
C GLN A 24 6.80 19.64 -3.83
N LEU A 25 7.38 18.90 -4.78
CA LEU A 25 8.18 17.73 -4.44
C LEU A 25 9.53 18.16 -3.87
N ASP A 26 9.86 17.71 -2.65
CA ASP A 26 11.21 17.84 -2.10
C ASP A 26 12.06 16.66 -2.55
N GLN A 27 12.89 16.90 -3.58
CA GLN A 27 13.74 15.87 -4.15
C GLN A 27 14.83 15.39 -3.18
N VAL A 28 15.32 16.26 -2.28
CA VAL A 28 16.37 15.91 -1.32
C VAL A 28 15.82 14.95 -0.28
N THR A 29 14.66 15.29 0.30
CA THR A 29 13.96 14.41 1.24
C THR A 29 13.57 13.09 0.59
N LEU A 30 12.98 13.12 -0.61
CA LEU A 30 12.61 11.91 -1.34
C LEU A 30 13.81 10.97 -1.53
N THR A 31 14.93 11.51 -2.00
CA THR A 31 16.15 10.74 -2.26
C THR A 31 16.67 10.08 -0.99
N SER A 32 16.62 10.80 0.14
CA SER A 32 16.99 10.26 1.45
C SER A 32 16.06 9.12 1.90
N TRP A 33 14.74 9.27 1.73
CA TRP A 33 13.78 8.26 2.15
C TRP A 33 13.86 6.99 1.33
N LEU A 34 14.20 7.09 0.05
CA LEU A 34 14.41 5.93 -0.83
C LEU A 34 15.64 5.09 -0.46
N GLN A 35 16.50 5.54 0.47
CA GLN A 35 17.66 4.77 0.95
C GLN A 35 17.31 3.71 2.02
N ASP A 36 16.05 3.56 2.42
CA ASP A 36 15.68 2.52 3.39
C ASP A 36 15.90 1.12 2.80
N SER A 37 16.69 0.30 3.50
CA SER A 37 17.09 -1.04 3.03
C SER A 37 15.93 -2.00 2.81
N TYR A 38 14.74 -1.71 3.36
CA TYR A 38 13.54 -2.48 3.09
C TYR A 38 13.19 -2.54 1.59
N TYR A 39 13.44 -1.46 0.85
CA TYR A 39 13.12 -1.38 -0.58
C TYR A 39 14.00 -2.30 -1.43
N GLU A 40 15.16 -2.72 -0.93
CA GLU A 40 16.10 -3.61 -1.61
C GLU A 40 15.80 -5.10 -1.38
N LEU A 41 14.99 -5.43 -0.36
CA LEU A 41 14.67 -6.82 -0.04
C LEU A 41 13.89 -7.51 -1.17
N THR A 42 14.25 -8.74 -1.49
CA THR A 42 13.54 -9.60 -2.46
C THR A 42 12.29 -10.23 -1.80
N PRO A 43 11.16 -10.38 -2.51
CA PRO A 43 10.02 -11.16 -2.04
C PRO A 43 10.40 -12.62 -1.72
N PRO A 44 9.69 -13.29 -0.78
CA PRO A 44 8.55 -12.80 -0.02
C PRO A 44 8.97 -11.85 1.11
N LYS A 45 8.27 -10.71 1.24
CA LYS A 45 8.47 -9.73 2.32
C LYS A 45 7.16 -9.07 2.72
N SER A 46 7.03 -8.69 3.98
CA SER A 46 5.91 -7.89 4.51
C SER A 46 6.43 -6.80 5.44
N THR A 47 5.57 -5.84 5.78
CA THR A 47 5.89 -4.72 6.67
C THR A 47 4.61 -4.13 7.22
N GLY A 48 4.73 -3.27 8.22
CA GLY A 48 3.65 -2.49 8.79
C GLY A 48 4.13 -1.22 9.49
N LYS A 49 3.31 -0.77 10.44
CA LYS A 49 3.55 0.46 11.21
C LYS A 49 4.75 0.35 12.17
N GLU A 50 5.34 -0.83 12.32
CA GLU A 50 6.58 -1.05 13.05
C GLU A 50 7.83 -0.57 12.28
N HIS A 51 7.76 -0.47 10.95
CA HIS A 51 8.90 -0.06 10.13
C HIS A 51 8.74 1.35 9.55
N PHE A 52 7.60 1.65 8.94
CA PHE A 52 7.38 2.96 8.31
C PHE A 52 6.64 3.91 9.25
N THR A 53 7.40 4.66 10.06
CA THR A 53 6.88 5.69 10.97
C THR A 53 7.38 7.07 10.58
N LEU A 54 6.68 8.12 11.03
CA LEU A 54 7.12 9.49 10.82
C LEU A 54 8.48 9.75 11.47
N GLU A 55 8.73 9.18 12.65
CA GLU A 55 10.00 9.32 13.38
C GLU A 55 11.16 8.71 12.59
N ARG A 56 10.94 7.61 11.89
CA ARG A 56 11.98 6.98 11.05
C ARG A 56 12.24 7.73 9.77
N LEU A 57 11.20 8.28 9.15
CA LEU A 57 11.34 9.13 7.98
C LEU A 57 11.94 10.50 8.36
N GLN A 58 11.71 10.97 9.58
CA GLN A 58 12.11 12.29 10.06
C GLN A 58 12.80 12.18 11.42
N PRO A 59 14.00 11.57 11.50
CA PRO A 59 14.71 11.41 12.76
C PRO A 59 15.15 12.75 13.36
N ASN A 60 15.24 13.79 12.53
CA ASN A 60 15.44 15.17 12.96
C ASN A 60 14.37 16.08 12.32
N PRO A 61 13.18 16.23 12.95
CA PRO A 61 12.10 17.04 12.41
C PRO A 61 12.48 18.52 12.21
N GLU A 62 13.38 19.04 13.05
CA GLU A 62 13.86 20.43 12.96
C GLU A 62 14.73 20.68 11.73
N ALA A 63 15.30 19.63 11.13
CA ALA A 63 16.07 19.75 9.89
C ALA A 63 15.21 19.92 8.64
N ILE A 64 13.89 19.75 8.75
CA ILE A 64 12.97 19.88 7.62
C ILE A 64 12.58 21.35 7.47
N THR A 65 13.11 21.96 6.42
CA THR A 65 12.77 23.35 6.04
C THR A 65 11.64 23.42 5.02
N ALA A 66 11.27 22.29 4.42
CA ALA A 66 10.18 22.20 3.46
C ALA A 66 8.82 22.50 4.11
N ALA A 67 7.89 23.05 3.33
CA ALA A 67 6.55 23.31 3.84
C ALA A 67 5.84 21.97 4.16
N PRO A 68 4.93 21.93 5.15
CA PRO A 68 4.19 20.70 5.45
C PRO A 68 3.46 20.07 4.25
N ALA A 69 2.94 20.91 3.33
CA ALA A 69 2.34 20.43 2.09
C ALA A 69 3.36 19.74 1.15
N ASP A 70 4.60 20.24 1.10
CA ASP A 70 5.68 19.67 0.30
C ASP A 70 6.08 18.29 0.82
N ILE A 71 6.11 18.13 2.15
CA ILE A 71 6.33 16.82 2.79
C ILE A 71 5.17 15.85 2.48
N GLN A 72 3.92 16.32 2.52
CA GLN A 72 2.78 15.50 2.13
C GLN A 72 2.89 15.05 0.66
N ARG A 73 3.26 15.97 -0.24
CA ARG A 73 3.54 15.67 -1.65
C ARG A 73 4.64 14.62 -1.78
N THR A 74 5.72 14.78 -1.03
CA THR A 74 6.88 13.90 -1.06
C THR A 74 6.56 12.49 -0.54
N LEU A 75 5.70 12.35 0.48
CA LEU A 75 5.19 11.06 0.96
C LEU A 75 4.33 10.34 -0.09
N CYS A 76 3.50 11.10 -0.82
CA CYS A 76 2.72 10.57 -1.93
C CYS A 76 3.64 10.05 -3.06
N GLU A 77 4.66 10.82 -3.41
CA GLU A 77 5.63 10.45 -4.44
C GLU A 77 6.46 9.22 -4.04
N LEU A 78 6.95 9.17 -2.79
CA LEU A 78 7.65 8.00 -2.23
C LEU A 78 6.81 6.73 -2.37
N THR A 79 5.52 6.82 -2.05
CA THR A 79 4.59 5.69 -2.17
C THR A 79 4.45 5.24 -3.62
N ALA A 80 4.28 6.18 -4.56
CA ALA A 80 4.13 5.86 -5.97
C ALA A 80 5.41 5.24 -6.57
N ILE A 81 6.59 5.78 -6.25
CA ILE A 81 7.88 5.27 -6.72
C ILE A 81 8.12 3.87 -6.19
N THR A 82 7.97 3.65 -4.88
CA THR A 82 8.27 2.35 -4.27
C THR A 82 7.36 1.23 -4.76
N ILE A 83 6.07 1.52 -5.02
CA ILE A 83 5.14 0.59 -5.69
C ILE A 83 5.65 0.25 -7.10
N THR A 84 5.94 1.26 -7.91
CA THR A 84 6.24 1.07 -9.34
C THR A 84 7.61 0.46 -9.58
N GLU A 85 8.62 0.82 -8.80
CA GLU A 85 9.95 0.19 -8.84
C GLU A 85 9.90 -1.27 -8.40
N SER A 86 9.13 -1.59 -7.36
CA SER A 86 8.95 -2.98 -6.91
C SER A 86 8.26 -3.83 -7.99
N LEU A 87 7.21 -3.30 -8.63
CA LEU A 87 6.54 -3.97 -9.74
C LEU A 87 7.50 -4.22 -10.91
N ALA A 88 8.22 -3.19 -11.36
CA ALA A 88 9.15 -3.31 -12.48
C ALA A 88 10.29 -4.31 -12.20
N ARG A 89 10.77 -4.38 -10.96
CA ARG A 89 11.87 -5.27 -10.56
C ARG A 89 11.45 -6.74 -10.45
N HIS A 90 10.28 -7.00 -9.90
CA HIS A 90 9.87 -8.36 -9.53
C HIS A 90 8.82 -8.97 -10.47
N TYR A 91 8.11 -8.14 -11.23
CA TYR A 91 7.05 -8.54 -12.16
C TYR A 91 7.16 -7.75 -13.47
N PRO A 92 8.30 -7.87 -14.20
CA PRO A 92 8.57 -7.06 -15.40
C PRO A 92 7.56 -7.28 -16.54
N ASP A 93 6.85 -8.41 -16.54
CA ASP A 93 5.84 -8.77 -17.54
C ASP A 93 4.42 -8.28 -17.16
N THR A 94 4.30 -7.29 -16.27
CA THR A 94 3.00 -6.73 -15.88
C THR A 94 2.41 -5.89 -17.02
N ASP A 95 1.20 -6.23 -17.45
CA ASP A 95 0.48 -5.49 -18.51
C ASP A 95 -0.48 -4.42 -17.95
N GLU A 96 -1.08 -4.65 -16.77
CA GLU A 96 -2.12 -3.80 -16.19
C GLU A 96 -2.03 -3.75 -14.66
N ILE A 97 -2.46 -2.64 -14.07
CA ILE A 97 -2.47 -2.43 -12.61
C ILE A 97 -3.91 -2.13 -12.15
N TYR A 98 -4.42 -2.94 -11.22
CA TYR A 98 -5.68 -2.71 -10.54
C TYR A 98 -5.45 -2.42 -9.06
N VAL A 99 -5.83 -1.22 -8.63
CA VAL A 99 -5.59 -0.72 -7.26
C VAL A 99 -6.85 -0.89 -6.41
N CYS A 100 -6.67 -1.43 -5.21
CA CYS A 100 -7.71 -1.56 -4.19
C CYS A 100 -7.30 -0.85 -2.88
N GLY A 101 -8.19 -0.89 -1.88
CA GLY A 101 -8.01 -0.16 -0.61
C GLY A 101 -8.17 1.35 -0.74
N GLY A 102 -8.05 2.07 0.39
CA GLY A 102 -8.29 3.51 0.46
C GLY A 102 -7.42 4.36 -0.49
N GLY A 103 -6.21 3.88 -0.80
CA GLY A 103 -5.30 4.55 -1.74
C GLY A 103 -5.84 4.69 -3.16
N ALA A 104 -6.77 3.83 -3.58
CA ALA A 104 -7.42 3.91 -4.89
C ALA A 104 -8.23 5.21 -5.08
N TYR A 105 -8.67 5.84 -3.99
CA TYR A 105 -9.39 7.11 -4.01
C TYR A 105 -8.47 8.35 -4.02
N ASN A 106 -7.17 8.18 -3.83
CA ASN A 106 -6.21 9.28 -3.90
C ASN A 106 -5.84 9.55 -5.37
N ARG A 107 -6.41 10.63 -5.93
CA ARG A 107 -6.26 10.97 -7.36
C ARG A 107 -4.83 11.30 -7.73
N LEU A 108 -4.10 11.98 -6.84
CA LEU A 108 -2.69 12.27 -7.06
C LEU A 108 -1.88 10.97 -7.12
N LEU A 109 -2.06 10.08 -6.14
CA LEU A 109 -1.36 8.80 -6.08
C LEU A 109 -1.62 7.95 -7.32
N MET A 110 -2.88 7.78 -7.71
CA MET A 110 -3.27 7.03 -8.91
C MET A 110 -2.62 7.61 -10.18
N LYS A 111 -2.62 8.95 -10.31
CA LYS A 111 -1.95 9.64 -11.42
C LYS A 111 -0.44 9.42 -11.42
N ARG A 112 0.21 9.44 -10.25
CA ARG A 112 1.65 9.20 -10.12
C ARG A 112 2.02 7.77 -10.46
N ILE A 113 1.29 6.78 -9.94
CA ILE A 113 1.48 5.35 -10.27
C ILE A 113 1.35 5.15 -11.78
N ASN A 114 0.28 5.63 -12.41
CA ASN A 114 0.07 5.51 -13.85
C ASN A 114 1.22 6.14 -14.65
N SER A 115 1.68 7.32 -14.24
CA SER A 115 2.78 8.03 -14.90
C SER A 115 4.14 7.32 -14.77
N LEU A 116 4.41 6.70 -13.63
CA LEU A 116 5.69 6.06 -13.33
C LEU A 116 5.75 4.64 -13.91
N ALA A 117 4.69 3.85 -13.73
CA ALA A 117 4.58 2.51 -14.28
C ALA A 117 4.50 2.52 -15.81
N LYS A 118 3.88 3.55 -16.41
CA LYS A 118 3.53 3.62 -17.84
C LYS A 118 2.65 2.44 -18.28
N LEU A 119 1.83 1.94 -17.35
CA LEU A 119 0.87 0.86 -17.55
C LEU A 119 -0.55 1.37 -17.27
N PRO A 120 -1.58 0.81 -17.94
CA PRO A 120 -2.98 1.04 -17.57
C PRO A 120 -3.19 0.82 -16.08
N THR A 121 -3.50 1.89 -15.35
CA THR A 121 -3.73 1.84 -13.90
C THR A 121 -5.16 2.25 -13.61
N GLN A 122 -5.95 1.34 -13.05
CA GLN A 122 -7.36 1.54 -12.75
C GLN A 122 -7.69 1.08 -11.32
N SER A 123 -8.83 1.54 -10.81
CA SER A 123 -9.41 1.00 -9.58
C SER A 123 -10.00 -0.39 -9.84
N THR A 124 -10.07 -1.27 -8.84
CA THR A 124 -10.78 -2.56 -8.96
C THR A 124 -12.28 -2.41 -9.24
N GLU A 125 -12.86 -1.20 -9.09
CA GLU A 125 -14.26 -0.93 -9.47
C GLU A 125 -14.56 -1.34 -10.91
N VAL A 126 -13.60 -1.16 -11.83
CA VAL A 126 -13.80 -1.50 -13.25
C VAL A 126 -13.92 -3.00 -13.48
N LEU A 127 -13.47 -3.81 -12.51
CA LEU A 127 -13.65 -5.26 -12.48
C LEU A 127 -14.93 -5.67 -11.71
N GLY A 128 -15.76 -4.70 -11.30
CA GLY A 128 -16.99 -4.92 -10.57
C GLY A 128 -16.82 -5.08 -9.05
N THR A 129 -15.65 -4.77 -8.50
CA THR A 129 -15.39 -4.88 -7.05
C THR A 129 -14.92 -3.55 -6.46
N PRO A 130 -15.72 -2.92 -5.57
CA PRO A 130 -15.31 -1.71 -4.89
C PRO A 130 -13.99 -1.89 -4.10
N PRO A 131 -13.01 -0.97 -4.21
CA PRO A 131 -11.68 -1.05 -3.61
C PRO A 131 -11.67 -1.39 -2.13
N GLU A 132 -12.59 -0.82 -1.37
CA GLU A 132 -12.69 -0.99 0.08
C GLU A 132 -13.26 -2.36 0.49
N TRP A 133 -13.82 -3.12 -0.46
CA TRP A 133 -14.41 -4.43 -0.20
C TRP A 133 -13.47 -5.59 -0.52
N VAL A 134 -12.40 -5.36 -1.30
CA VAL A 134 -11.50 -6.42 -1.78
C VAL A 134 -10.92 -7.25 -0.62
N GLU A 135 -10.47 -6.60 0.46
CA GLU A 135 -9.93 -7.29 1.62
C GLU A 135 -11.00 -8.13 2.34
N ALA A 136 -12.19 -7.57 2.56
CA ALA A 136 -13.30 -8.27 3.22
C ALA A 136 -13.77 -9.49 2.40
N LEU A 137 -13.83 -9.35 1.08
CA LEU A 137 -14.11 -10.46 0.15
C LEU A 137 -13.01 -11.52 0.21
N GLY A 138 -11.73 -11.11 0.31
CA GLY A 138 -10.60 -12.01 0.53
C GLY A 138 -10.79 -12.86 1.78
N PHE A 139 -11.15 -12.25 2.92
CA PHE A 139 -11.43 -12.99 4.16
C PHE A 139 -12.65 -13.93 4.05
N ALA A 140 -13.72 -13.50 3.38
CA ALA A 140 -14.88 -14.35 3.15
C ALA A 140 -14.52 -15.58 2.30
N TRP A 141 -13.68 -15.40 1.27
CA TRP A 141 -13.17 -16.49 0.45
C TRP A 141 -12.24 -17.43 1.23
N LEU A 142 -11.38 -16.90 2.10
CA LEU A 142 -10.54 -17.70 3.00
C LEU A 142 -11.40 -18.53 3.97
N ALA A 143 -12.46 -17.95 4.53
CA ALA A 143 -13.40 -18.66 5.40
C ALA A 143 -14.12 -19.80 4.65
N LYS A 144 -14.60 -19.55 3.43
CA LYS A 144 -15.16 -20.59 2.55
C LYS A 144 -14.16 -21.72 2.30
N SER A 145 -12.92 -21.37 1.94
CA SER A 145 -11.85 -22.34 1.68
C SER A 145 -11.53 -23.19 2.90
N CYS A 146 -11.55 -22.59 4.11
CA CYS A 146 -11.40 -23.29 5.37
C CYS A 146 -12.54 -24.31 5.61
N LEU A 147 -13.79 -23.90 5.41
CA LEU A 147 -14.97 -24.75 5.57
C LEU A 147 -15.00 -25.92 4.57
N GLU A 148 -14.50 -25.71 3.36
CA GLU A 148 -14.41 -26.73 2.31
C GLU A 148 -13.16 -27.61 2.45
N GLY A 149 -12.27 -27.35 3.41
CA GLY A 149 -11.03 -28.09 3.60
C GLY A 149 -10.00 -27.87 2.48
N THR A 150 -10.08 -26.75 1.77
CA THR A 150 -9.18 -26.43 0.65
C THR A 150 -7.88 -25.84 1.17
N ALA A 151 -6.79 -26.62 1.07
CA ALA A 151 -5.45 -26.14 1.40
C ALA A 151 -4.95 -25.17 0.31
N LEU A 152 -4.38 -24.03 0.72
CA LEU A 152 -3.93 -22.98 -0.17
C LEU A 152 -2.41 -22.99 -0.33
N ASP A 153 -1.95 -22.91 -1.58
CA ASP A 153 -0.52 -22.77 -1.86
C ASP A 153 -0.14 -21.29 -1.81
N THR A 154 0.49 -20.90 -0.71
CA THR A 154 0.94 -19.51 -0.50
C THR A 154 2.46 -19.38 -0.56
N ARG A 155 3.20 -20.43 -0.95
CA ARG A 155 4.67 -20.48 -0.85
C ARG A 155 5.36 -19.36 -1.62
N ALA A 156 4.86 -19.05 -2.82
CA ALA A 156 5.37 -17.96 -3.65
C ALA A 156 5.10 -16.55 -3.06
N ILE A 157 4.14 -16.43 -2.13
CA ILE A 157 3.70 -15.14 -1.56
C ILE A 157 4.28 -14.94 -0.15
N THR A 158 4.34 -16.00 0.65
CA THR A 158 4.67 -15.94 2.09
C THR A 158 6.02 -16.57 2.44
N GLY A 159 6.59 -17.39 1.54
CA GLY A 159 7.77 -18.19 1.85
C GLY A 159 7.49 -19.41 2.72
N ALA A 160 6.21 -19.79 2.90
CA ALA A 160 5.85 -21.03 3.56
C ALA A 160 6.54 -22.24 2.90
N THR A 161 6.80 -23.29 3.67
CA THR A 161 7.42 -24.53 3.17
C THR A 161 6.40 -25.51 2.60
N ASN A 162 5.13 -25.39 2.99
CA ASN A 162 4.07 -26.32 2.63
C ASN A 162 2.76 -25.56 2.36
N THR A 163 1.92 -26.15 1.52
CA THR A 163 0.50 -25.80 1.41
C THR A 163 -0.20 -26.08 2.74
N CYS A 164 -1.07 -25.18 3.20
CA CYS A 164 -1.81 -25.37 4.44
C CYS A 164 -3.26 -24.89 4.35
N LEU A 165 -4.10 -25.45 5.23
CA LEU A 165 -5.43 -24.91 5.48
C LEU A 165 -5.26 -23.64 6.33
N LEU A 166 -5.83 -22.53 5.86
CA LEU A 166 -5.79 -21.26 6.60
C LEU A 166 -7.04 -21.11 7.47
N GLY A 167 -6.86 -20.53 8.65
CA GLY A 167 -7.94 -20.21 9.59
C GLY A 167 -8.25 -21.32 10.60
N ALA A 168 -9.17 -21.01 11.50
CA ALA A 168 -9.70 -21.93 12.52
C ALA A 168 -11.22 -21.77 12.60
N ILE A 169 -11.94 -22.87 12.76
CA ILE A 169 -13.40 -22.88 12.87
C ILE A 169 -13.77 -22.74 14.35
N HIS A 170 -14.48 -21.66 14.67
CA HIS A 170 -15.07 -21.42 15.98
C HIS A 170 -16.59 -21.63 15.91
N PRO A 171 -17.14 -22.76 16.39
CA PRO A 171 -18.54 -23.08 16.22
C PRO A 171 -19.47 -22.07 16.91
N GLY A 172 -20.43 -21.53 16.16
CA GLY A 172 -21.52 -20.72 16.71
C GLY A 172 -22.61 -21.56 17.38
N LYS A 173 -23.58 -20.90 18.02
CA LYS A 173 -24.71 -21.57 18.70
C LYS A 173 -25.62 -22.35 17.75
N HIS A 174 -25.62 -22.01 16.47
CA HIS A 174 -26.30 -22.77 15.43
C HIS A 174 -25.27 -23.57 14.65
N LYS A 175 -25.22 -24.88 14.90
CA LYS A 175 -24.59 -25.81 13.96
C LYS A 175 -25.52 -25.97 12.76
N PRO A 176 -25.00 -26.05 11.53
CA PRO A 176 -25.77 -26.54 10.39
C PRO A 176 -26.21 -27.99 10.62
#